data_AF-A0A830CGG5-F1
#
_entry.id   AF-A0A830CGG5-F1
#
_cell.length_a   1.000
_cell.length_b   1.000
_cell.length_c   1.000
_cell.angle_alpha   90.00
_cell.angle_beta   90.00
_cell.angle_gamma   90.00
#
_symmetry.space_group_name_H-M   'P 1'
#
loop_
_entity.id
_entity.type
_entity.pdbx_description
1 polymer ?
#
loop_
_entity_poly.entity_id
_entity_poly.type
_entity_poly.pdbx_seq_one_letter_code
_entity_poly.pdbx_strand_id
1 'polypeptide(L)'
;MALAKAKEIVASNPIVVFNKSYCPYCVAVKELLRKLGATYKVIELNTESDGSEIQASLKEWTGQHIVPNVFIGGKHIGGCDDN
;
A
#
# COMPACT_ATOMS: atom_id res chain seq x y z
N MET A 1 4.13 3.91 -16.86
CA MET A 1 5.17 3.45 -15.92
C MET A 1 4.53 3.25 -14.56
N ALA A 2 4.43 2.02 -14.06
CA ALA A 2 3.68 1.66 -12.85
C ALA A 2 4.11 2.44 -11.59
N LEU A 3 5.39 2.83 -11.49
CA LEU A 3 5.89 3.71 -10.44
C LEU A 3 5.20 5.09 -10.40
N ALA A 4 4.94 5.69 -11.56
CA ALA A 4 4.27 6.99 -11.63
C ALA A 4 2.84 6.90 -11.10
N LYS A 5 2.11 5.85 -11.48
CA LYS A 5 0.77 5.54 -10.96
C LYS A 5 0.79 5.35 -9.45
N ALA A 6 1.73 4.57 -8.92
CA ALA A 6 1.87 4.37 -7.47
C ALA A 6 2.13 5.69 -6.73
N LYS A 7 3.04 6.53 -7.23
CA LYS A 7 3.35 7.84 -6.66
C LYS A 7 2.16 8.79 -6.72
N GLU A 8 1.42 8.81 -7.82
CA GLU A 8 0.22 9.65 -8.00
C GLU A 8 -0.89 9.25 -7.02
N ILE A 9 -1.13 7.95 -6.84
CA ILE A 9 -2.10 7.44 -5.86
C ILE A 9 -1.69 7.88 -4.45
N VAL A 10 -0.40 7.73 -4.11
CA VAL A 10 0.15 8.15 -2.81
C VAL A 10 0.09 9.66 -2.60
N ALA A 11 0.29 10.47 -3.64
CA ALA A 11 0.18 11.92 -3.56
C ALA A 11 -1.27 12.41 -3.43
N SER A 12 -2.22 11.68 -4.04
CA SER A 12 -3.64 12.09 -4.09
C SER A 12 -4.45 11.66 -2.86
N ASN A 13 -3.90 10.82 -1.99
CA ASN A 13 -4.62 10.28 -0.83
C ASN A 13 -3.79 10.45 0.44
N PRO A 14 -4.41 10.85 1.57
CA PRO A 14 -3.68 11.06 2.82
C PRO A 14 -3.09 9.75 3.37
N ILE A 15 -3.78 8.62 3.15
CA ILE A 15 -3.32 7.28 3.53
C ILE A 15 -3.57 6.32 2.37
N VAL A 16 -2.55 5.56 2.00
CA VAL A 16 -2.63 4.53 0.96
C VAL A 16 -2.10 3.21 1.50
N VAL A 17 -2.84 2.14 1.23
CA VAL A 17 -2.47 0.78 1.59
C VAL A 17 -2.45 -0.06 0.33
N PHE A 18 -1.26 -0.45 -0.11
CA PHE A 18 -1.09 -1.47 -1.14
C PHE A 18 -1.19 -2.84 -0.48
N ASN A 19 -2.11 -3.66 -0.98
CA ASN A 19 -2.46 -4.91 -0.33
C ASN A 19 -2.70 -6.04 -1.34
N LYS A 20 -2.93 -7.24 -0.79
CA LYS A 20 -3.50 -8.36 -1.55
C LYS A 20 -4.66 -8.97 -0.78
N SER A 21 -5.70 -9.39 -1.50
CA SER A 21 -6.96 -9.82 -0.90
C SER A 21 -6.82 -11.07 0.00
N TYR A 22 -5.81 -11.90 -0.26
CA TYR A 22 -5.52 -13.12 0.52
C TYR A 22 -4.57 -12.90 1.70
N CYS A 23 -4.08 -11.67 1.94
CA CYS A 23 -3.07 -11.42 2.95
C CYS A 23 -3.70 -11.11 4.33
N PRO A 24 -3.46 -11.93 5.38
CA PRO A 24 -4.04 -11.70 6.70
C PRO A 24 -3.51 -10.42 7.37
N TYR A 25 -2.24 -10.07 7.17
CA TYR A 25 -1.65 -8.83 7.69
C TYR A 25 -2.32 -7.57 7.11
N CYS A 26 -2.78 -7.63 5.86
CA CYS A 26 -3.50 -6.52 5.25
C CYS A 26 -4.86 -6.27 5.93
N VAL A 27 -5.50 -7.31 6.45
CA VAL A 27 -6.75 -7.18 7.21
C VAL A 27 -6.50 -6.39 8.49
N ALA A 28 -5.44 -6.72 9.23
CA ALA A 28 -5.08 -6.04 10.47
C ALA A 28 -4.85 -4.53 10.26
N VAL A 29 -4.12 -4.14 9.20
CA VAL A 29 -3.89 -2.72 8.85
C VAL A 29 -5.21 -2.01 8.53
N LYS A 30 -6.08 -2.62 7.71
CA LYS A 30 -7.40 -2.04 7.37
C LYS A 30 -8.27 -1.86 8.62
N GLU A 31 -8.27 -2.84 9.52
CA GLU A 31 -9.02 -2.77 10.77
C GLU A 31 -8.47 -1.70 11.72
N LEU A 32 -7.14 -1.56 11.82
CA LEU A 32 -6.52 -0.50 12.60
C LEU A 32 -6.92 0.87 12.06
N LEU A 33 -6.78 1.11 10.75
CA LEU A 33 -7.16 2.38 10.13
C LEU A 33 -8.65 2.67 10.29
N ARG A 34 -9.51 1.65 10.20
CA ARG A 34 -10.95 1.76 10.48
C ARG A 34 -11.21 2.15 11.94
N LYS A 35 -10.53 1.51 12.91
CA LYS A 35 -10.67 1.84 14.35
C LYS A 35 -10.24 3.27 14.65
N LEU A 36 -9.24 3.77 13.95
CA LEU A 36 -8.77 5.16 14.05
C LEU A 36 -9.70 6.16 13.36
N GLY A 37 -10.73 5.71 12.64
CA GLY A 37 -11.63 6.58 11.88
C GLY A 37 -10.92 7.30 10.72
N ALA A 38 -9.78 6.77 10.26
CA ALA A 38 -8.97 7.40 9.24
C ALA A 38 -9.53 7.11 7.84
N THR A 39 -9.47 8.10 6.94
CA THR A 39 -9.79 7.91 5.53
C THR A 39 -8.56 7.37 4.80
N TYR A 40 -8.67 6.18 4.21
CA TYR A 40 -7.57 5.54 3.49
C TYR A 40 -8.02 4.94 2.16
N LYS A 41 -7.09 4.88 1.19
CA LYS A 41 -7.26 4.22 -0.09
C LYS A 41 -6.58 2.87 -0.07
N VAL A 42 -7.31 1.83 -0.46
CA VAL A 42 -6.75 0.47 -0.63
C VAL A 42 -6.54 0.22 -2.12
N ILE A 43 -5.36 -0.31 -2.46
CA ILE A 43 -5.03 -0.78 -3.81
C ILE A 43 -4.72 -2.27 -3.75
N GLU A 44 -5.64 -3.07 -4.30
CA GLU A 44 -5.55 -4.53 -4.35
C GLU A 44 -4.67 -4.97 -5.53
N LEU A 45 -3.39 -5.20 -5.25
CA LEU A 45 -2.38 -5.54 -6.28
C LEU A 45 -2.65 -6.87 -6.98
N ASN A 46 -3.49 -7.75 -6.41
CA ASN A 46 -3.88 -9.01 -7.05
C ASN A 46 -5.06 -8.88 -8.01
N THR A 47 -5.77 -7.75 -8.02
CA THR A 47 -6.89 -7.50 -8.93
C THR A 47 -6.57 -6.45 -9.98
N GLU A 48 -5.59 -5.58 -9.72
CA GLU A 48 -5.09 -4.62 -10.70
C GLU A 48 -4.34 -5.33 -11.84
N SER A 49 -4.67 -4.99 -13.09
CA SER A 49 -4.04 -5.53 -14.30
C SER A 49 -2.51 -5.33 -14.29
N ASP A 50 -2.07 -4.19 -13.80
CA ASP A 50 -0.67 -3.76 -13.65
C ASP A 50 -0.14 -3.95 -12.22
N GLY A 51 -0.84 -4.73 -11.37
CA GLY A 51 -0.51 -4.90 -9.97
C GLY A 51 0.89 -5.50 -9.71
N SER A 52 1.35 -6.43 -10.55
CA SER A 52 2.72 -6.98 -10.48
C SER A 52 3.78 -5.92 -10.79
N GLU A 53 3.54 -5.04 -11.76
CA GLU A 53 4.45 -3.95 -12.11
C GLU A 53 4.47 -2.88 -11.02
N ILE A 54 3.31 -2.59 -10.41
CA ILE A 54 3.22 -1.70 -9.25
C ILE A 54 4.01 -2.30 -8.08
N GLN A 55 3.87 -3.60 -7.80
CA GLN A 55 4.61 -4.26 -6.72
C GLN A 55 6.14 -4.20 -6.93
N ALA A 56 6.60 -4.43 -8.16
CA ALA A 56 8.01 -4.28 -8.51
C ALA A 56 8.48 -2.82 -8.34
N SER A 57 7.67 -1.86 -8.76
CA SER A 57 7.94 -0.42 -8.60
C SER A 57 8.00 0.00 -7.12
N LEU A 58 7.14 -0.57 -6.28
CA LEU A 58 7.15 -0.34 -4.83
C LEU A 58 8.46 -0.84 -4.20
N LYS A 59 8.97 -2.00 -4.64
CA LYS A 59 10.28 -2.50 -4.20
C LYS A 59 11.41 -1.54 -4.57
N GLU A 60 11.40 -1.01 -5.79
CA GLU A 60 12.41 -0.04 -6.23
C GLU A 60 12.35 1.27 -5.42
N TRP A 61 11.13 1.75 -5.14
CA TRP A 61 10.93 3.01 -4.45
C TRP A 61 11.15 2.93 -2.95
N THR A 62 10.68 1.86 -2.31
CA THR A 62 10.63 1.73 -0.84
C THR A 62 11.61 0.71 -0.28
N GLY A 63 12.25 -0.09 -1.14
CA GLY A 63 12.99 -1.29 -0.72
C GLY A 63 12.09 -2.48 -0.37
N GLN A 64 10.78 -2.27 -0.19
CA GLN A 64 9.84 -3.28 0.28
C GLN A 64 9.01 -3.86 -0.87
N HIS A 65 9.17 -5.15 -1.11
CA HIS A 65 8.37 -5.90 -2.09
C HIS A 65 7.09 -6.51 -1.48
N ILE A 66 7.04 -6.67 -0.16
CA ILE A 66 5.98 -7.37 0.53
C ILE A 66 4.79 -6.45 0.84
N VAL A 67 3.61 -7.05 0.92
CA VAL A 67 2.37 -6.41 1.39
C VAL A 67 2.12 -6.78 2.85
N PRO A 68 1.43 -5.94 3.65
CA PRO A 68 0.96 -4.60 3.29
C PRO A 68 2.12 -3.62 3.09
N ASN A 69 1.95 -2.64 2.20
CA ASN A 69 2.86 -1.51 2.06
C ASN A 69 2.05 -0.22 2.25
N VAL A 70 2.36 0.52 3.31
CA VAL A 70 1.55 1.63 3.83
C VAL A 70 2.26 2.96 3.62
N PHE A 71 1.51 3.94 3.10
CA PHE A 71 1.94 5.33 2.96
C PHE A 71 1.00 6.25 3.72
N ILE A 72 1.56 7.22 4.44
CA ILE A 72 0.82 8.27 5.16
C ILE A 72 1.44 9.62 4.82
N GLY A 73 0.64 10.56 4.32
CA GLY A 73 1.09 11.90 3.94
C GLY A 73 2.22 11.89 2.90
N GLY A 74 2.19 10.91 1.97
CA GLY A 74 3.25 10.73 0.97
C GLY A 74 4.52 10.01 1.47
N LYS A 75 4.63 9.73 2.77
CA LYS A 75 5.78 9.04 3.36
C LYS A 75 5.51 7.54 3.46
N HIS A 76 6.48 6.72 3.06
CA HIS A 76 6.45 5.28 3.28
C HIS A 76 6.61 4.97 4.78
N ILE A 77 5.67 4.21 5.33
CA ILE A 77 5.66 3.81 6.75
C ILE A 77 6.16 2.38 6.93
N GLY A 78 6.01 1.52 5.91
CA GLY A 78 6.42 0.12 5.96
C GLY A 78 5.26 -0.85 5.87
N GLY A 79 5.53 -2.09 6.31
CA GLY A 79 4.54 -3.16 6.40
C GLY A 79 3.99 -3.40 7.80
N CYS A 80 3.48 -4.62 8.01
CA CYS A 80 2.92 -5.04 9.31
C CYS A 80 3.97 -5.63 10.26
N ASP A 81 5.23 -5.78 9.81
CA ASP A 81 6.29 -6.50 10.54
C ASP A 81 7.59 -5.69 10.67
N ASP A 82 7.53 -4.36 10.50
CA ASP A 82 8.67 -3.50 10.87
C ASP A 82 8.70 -3.39 12.41
N ASN A 83 9.41 -4.34 13.05
CA ASN A 83 9.83 -4.26 14.45
C ASN A 83 10.96 -3.25 14.63
#